data_AF-A0A1W9G7Q7-F1
#
_entry.id   AF-A0A1W9G7Q7-F1
#
_cell.length_a   1.000
_cell.length_b   1.000
_cell.length_c   1.000
_cell.angle_alpha   90.00
_cell.angle_beta   90.00
_cell.angle_gamma   90.00
#
_symmetry.space_group_name_H-M   'P 1'
#
loop_
_entity.id
_entity.type
_entity.pdbx_description
1 polymer ?
#
loop_
_entity_poly.entity_id
_entity_poly.type
_entity_poly.pdbx_seq_one_letter_code
_entity_poly.pdbx_strand_id
1 'polypeptide(L)'
;MATEREPLSPTQIGLGVLWPACWTGLPIKLALAVVLFAMGIMQFEGRLGIAFLMLLASPVTILAMPIIMLWFGSHFGEGSGVPILFFFSIPIDIWAFGVVGKTYLLERLRKEPPDGVGFTLWWKSAVAGALFLPIVWFIVSAVTETAVSTSHSIAQVESLRSLFDTGLPVAERIGLEVTIWGTIAFGVLIVLLTIGVSTIGRIVCDIAAAAPKAPDDYQALIVRWDLMRVPRDQGLFLTGITGTGVLICLLFWAVLPETTPHPHECCKKPDVKAEAPFKPIETLNRSEQQIGALATKVEALEQQADRQDEKEKGKGKADGGKTANASAVTKP
;
A
#
# COMPACT_ATOMS: atom_id res chain seq x y z
N MET A 1 30.84 25.97 31.12
CA MET A 1 31.89 25.32 30.31
C MET A 1 31.21 24.29 29.42
N ALA A 2 30.91 24.64 28.17
CA ALA A 2 30.33 23.69 27.23
C ALA A 2 31.47 22.79 26.73
N THR A 3 31.45 21.52 27.15
CA THR A 3 32.32 20.47 26.62
C THR A 3 32.33 20.55 25.10
N GLU A 4 33.50 20.84 24.52
CA GLU A 4 33.73 20.74 23.08
C GLU A 4 33.33 19.33 22.66
N ARG A 5 32.22 19.23 21.91
CA ARG A 5 31.80 17.94 21.35
C ARG A 5 32.89 17.50 20.37
N GLU A 6 33.23 16.21 20.42
CA GLU A 6 34.15 15.58 19.48
C GLU A 6 33.81 15.98 18.02
N PRO A 7 34.83 16.22 17.18
CA PRO A 7 34.61 16.56 15.79
C PRO A 7 33.87 15.40 15.09
N LEU A 8 32.62 15.65 14.72
CA LEU A 8 31.80 14.66 14.01
C LEU A 8 32.41 14.35 12.65
N SER A 9 32.54 13.06 12.33
CA SER A 9 33.02 12.65 11.02
C SER A 9 32.01 13.01 9.92
N PRO A 10 32.45 13.30 8.68
CA PRO A 10 31.53 13.58 7.58
C PRO A 10 30.48 12.48 7.38
N THR A 11 30.86 11.20 7.53
CA THR A 11 29.92 10.09 7.42
C THR A 11 28.82 10.14 8.47
N GLN A 12 29.14 10.46 9.73
CA GLN A 12 28.13 10.61 10.78
C GLN A 12 27.19 11.78 10.50
N ILE A 13 27.72 12.89 9.97
CA ILE A 13 26.93 14.07 9.59
C ILE A 13 25.99 13.73 8.43
N GLY A 14 26.52 13.09 7.39
CA GLY A 14 25.73 12.65 6.25
C GLY A 14 24.62 11.69 6.66
N LEU A 15 24.92 10.70 7.49
CA LEU A 15 23.93 9.75 8.01
C LEU A 15 22.89 10.45 8.88
N GLY A 16 23.33 11.37 9.75
CA GLY A 16 22.47 12.14 10.64
C GLY A 16 21.48 13.07 9.93
N VAL A 17 21.72 13.40 8.66
CA VAL A 17 20.79 14.18 7.82
C VAL A 17 20.01 13.29 6.86
N LEU A 18 20.67 12.40 6.12
CA LEU A 18 20.02 11.54 5.12
C LEU A 18 19.03 10.57 5.73
N TRP A 19 19.40 9.92 6.84
CA TRP A 19 18.56 8.89 7.45
C TRP A 19 17.24 9.47 7.97
N PRO A 20 17.23 10.55 8.79
CA PRO A 20 15.97 11.15 9.20
C PRO A 20 15.20 11.79 8.04
N ALA A 21 15.88 12.34 7.02
CA ALA A 21 15.21 12.92 5.86
C ALA A 21 14.45 11.85 5.06
N CYS A 22 15.06 10.68 4.87
CA CYS A 22 14.42 9.49 4.28
C CYS A 22 13.13 9.14 5.05
N TRP A 23 13.20 8.92 6.36
CA TRP A 23 12.03 8.54 7.16
C TRP A 23 10.97 9.63 7.29
N THR A 24 11.35 10.90 7.14
CA THR A 24 10.41 12.02 7.14
C THR A 24 9.59 12.07 5.85
N GLY A 25 10.21 11.80 4.69
CA GLY A 25 9.53 11.81 3.39
C GLY A 25 8.84 10.49 3.01
N LEU A 26 9.41 9.35 3.44
CA LEU A 26 9.00 8.01 3.00
C LEU A 26 7.52 7.69 3.21
N PRO A 27 6.88 7.98 4.37
CA PRO A 27 5.47 7.67 4.58
C PRO A 27 4.54 8.36 3.56
N ILE A 28 4.86 9.61 3.22
CA ILE A 28 4.08 10.40 2.26
C ILE A 28 4.25 9.84 0.86
N LYS A 29 5.50 9.54 0.46
CA LYS A 29 5.79 8.93 -0.84
C LYS A 29 5.16 7.55 -0.99
N LEU A 30 5.14 6.75 0.07
CA LEU A 30 4.54 5.42 0.06
C LEU A 30 3.02 5.51 -0.11
N ALA A 31 2.36 6.43 0.59
CA ALA A 31 0.92 6.68 0.42
C ALA A 31 0.60 7.05 -1.04
N LEU A 32 1.39 7.93 -1.66
CA LEU A 32 1.24 8.27 -3.07
C LEU A 32 1.48 7.05 -3.97
N ALA A 33 2.53 6.27 -3.72
CA ALA A 33 2.83 5.07 -4.50
C ALA A 33 1.67 4.06 -4.46
N VAL A 34 1.09 3.82 -3.28
CA VAL A 34 -0.08 2.94 -3.10
C VAL A 34 -1.29 3.45 -3.87
N VAL A 35 -1.55 4.76 -3.86
CA VAL A 35 -2.63 5.34 -4.67
C VAL A 35 -2.37 5.07 -6.15
N LEU A 36 -1.19 5.41 -6.68
CA LEU A 36 -0.84 5.19 -8.09
C LEU A 36 -0.93 3.70 -8.50
N PHE A 37 -0.60 2.78 -7.58
CA PHE A 37 -0.83 1.35 -7.76
C PHE A 37 -2.32 1.01 -7.86
N ALA A 38 -3.13 1.52 -6.95
CA ALA A 38 -4.58 1.28 -6.94
C ALA A 38 -5.26 1.83 -8.19
N MET A 39 -4.76 2.93 -8.77
CA MET A 39 -5.28 3.49 -10.03
C MET A 39 -4.85 2.69 -11.27
N GLY A 40 -3.99 1.68 -11.14
CA GLY A 40 -3.47 0.87 -12.26
C GLY A 40 -2.53 1.61 -13.22
N ILE A 41 -2.10 2.83 -12.88
CA ILE A 41 -1.21 3.66 -13.72
C ILE A 41 0.28 3.41 -13.47
N MET A 42 0.61 2.59 -12.46
CA MET A 42 1.97 2.17 -12.13
C MET A 42 2.04 0.65 -12.05
N GLN A 43 2.92 0.03 -12.82
CA GLN A 43 3.20 -1.39 -12.76
C GLN A 43 4.71 -1.60 -12.58
N PHE A 44 5.10 -2.47 -11.65
CA PHE A 44 6.50 -2.89 -11.53
C PHE A 44 6.75 -4.12 -12.39
N GLU A 45 7.77 -4.08 -13.22
CA GLU A 45 8.28 -5.28 -13.90
C GLU A 45 9.24 -6.04 -12.97
N GLY A 46 8.95 -7.32 -12.73
CA GLY A 46 9.87 -8.27 -12.10
C GLY A 46 10.24 -8.02 -10.64
N ARG A 47 11.45 -8.46 -10.24
CA ARG A 47 12.01 -8.38 -8.87
C ARG A 47 12.45 -6.96 -8.44
N LEU A 48 12.22 -5.95 -9.28
CA LEU A 48 12.72 -4.58 -9.11
C LEU A 48 11.87 -3.70 -8.19
N GLY A 49 10.69 -4.13 -7.76
CA GLY A 49 9.83 -3.36 -6.84
C GLY A 49 10.53 -2.98 -5.52
N ILE A 50 11.44 -3.83 -5.02
CA ILE A 50 12.23 -3.55 -3.80
C ILE A 50 13.33 -2.52 -4.09
N ALA A 51 14.01 -2.63 -5.24
CA ALA A 51 14.99 -1.64 -5.66
C ALA A 51 14.34 -0.28 -5.87
N PHE A 52 13.13 -0.26 -6.46
CA PHE A 52 12.32 0.94 -6.59
C PHE A 52 11.90 1.52 -5.23
N LEU A 53 11.42 0.72 -4.29
CA LEU A 53 11.07 1.17 -2.93
C LEU A 53 12.29 1.72 -2.16
N MET A 54 13.43 1.05 -2.29
CA MET A 54 14.71 1.50 -1.72
C MET A 54 15.19 2.80 -2.36
N LEU A 55 14.98 2.98 -3.67
CA LEU A 55 15.27 4.25 -4.34
C LEU A 55 14.25 5.33 -3.97
N LEU A 56 12.96 5.02 -3.83
CA LEU A 56 11.92 5.98 -3.40
C LEU A 56 12.21 6.54 -2.00
N ALA A 57 12.75 5.70 -1.13
CA ALA A 57 13.19 6.07 0.21
C ALA A 57 14.34 7.09 0.19
N SER A 58 15.17 7.09 -0.85
CA SER A 58 16.27 8.04 -0.95
C SER A 58 15.78 9.35 -1.57
N PRO A 59 16.03 10.50 -0.91
CA PRO A 59 15.63 11.81 -1.44
C PRO A 59 16.52 12.31 -2.60
N VAL A 60 17.43 11.45 -3.07
CA VAL A 60 18.53 11.76 -4.00
C VAL A 60 18.37 11.04 -5.35
N THR A 61 17.48 10.07 -5.42
CA THR A 61 17.35 9.13 -6.54
C THR A 61 16.54 9.63 -7.72
N ILE A 62 15.79 10.72 -7.55
CA ILE A 62 14.90 11.30 -8.55
C ILE A 62 15.65 11.63 -9.84
N LEU A 63 16.88 12.14 -9.74
CA LEU A 63 17.73 12.46 -10.90
C LEU A 63 18.59 11.28 -11.34
N ALA A 64 18.95 10.37 -10.43
CA ALA A 64 19.75 9.20 -10.75
C ALA A 64 18.99 8.17 -11.58
N MET A 65 17.69 7.98 -11.31
CA MET A 65 16.86 6.97 -11.97
C MET A 65 16.79 7.16 -13.49
N PRO A 66 16.44 8.36 -14.02
CA PRO A 66 16.46 8.60 -15.46
C PRO A 66 17.82 8.31 -16.09
N ILE A 67 18.92 8.62 -15.39
CA ILE A 67 20.27 8.35 -15.89
C ILE A 67 20.53 6.84 -15.95
N ILE A 68 20.17 6.09 -14.90
CA ILE A 68 20.36 4.63 -14.86
C ILE A 68 19.47 3.94 -15.91
N MET A 69 18.24 4.39 -16.09
CA MET A 69 17.32 3.92 -17.13
C MET A 69 17.89 4.18 -18.54
N LEU A 70 18.36 5.40 -18.79
CA LEU A 70 18.85 5.83 -20.11
C LEU A 70 20.18 5.19 -20.48
N TRP A 71 21.11 5.02 -19.52
CA TRP A 71 22.44 4.46 -19.78
C TRP A 71 22.50 2.94 -19.76
N PHE A 72 21.74 2.29 -18.86
CA PHE A 72 21.81 0.84 -18.68
C PHE A 72 20.60 0.10 -19.24
N GLY A 73 19.66 0.81 -19.88
CA GLY A 73 18.44 0.23 -20.46
C GLY A 73 17.52 -0.43 -19.41
N SER A 74 17.70 -0.09 -18.13
CA SER A 74 16.96 -0.69 -17.03
C SER A 74 15.52 -0.17 -17.01
N HIS A 75 14.55 -1.07 -17.16
CA HIS A 75 13.13 -0.74 -17.07
C HIS A 75 12.65 -1.09 -15.65
N PHE A 76 12.40 -0.07 -14.82
CA PHE A 76 11.96 -0.27 -13.43
C PHE A 76 10.44 -0.42 -13.30
N GLY A 77 9.70 -0.15 -14.37
CA GLY A 77 8.24 -0.26 -14.41
C GLY A 77 7.65 0.36 -15.67
N GLU A 78 6.44 -0.08 -15.99
CA GLU A 78 5.65 0.42 -17.12
C GLU A 78 4.55 1.37 -16.62
N GLY A 79 4.21 2.37 -17.44
CA GLY A 79 3.17 3.35 -17.16
C GLY A 79 3.65 4.74 -16.73
N SER A 80 2.74 5.71 -16.77
CA SER A 80 3.02 7.11 -16.42
C SER A 80 3.10 7.36 -14.91
N GLY A 81 2.75 6.38 -14.07
CA GLY A 81 2.75 6.50 -12.61
C GLY A 81 4.14 6.74 -12.01
N VAL A 82 5.20 6.14 -12.57
CA VAL A 82 6.57 6.32 -12.07
C VAL A 82 7.06 7.78 -12.22
N PRO A 83 6.97 8.42 -13.41
CA PRO A 83 7.27 9.84 -13.55
C PRO A 83 6.43 10.75 -12.65
N ILE A 84 5.14 10.45 -12.48
CA ILE A 84 4.24 11.21 -11.59
C ILE A 84 4.72 11.12 -10.14
N LEU A 85 5.07 9.92 -9.68
CA LEU A 85 5.59 9.72 -8.33
C LEU A 85 6.91 10.46 -8.09
N PHE A 86 7.81 10.45 -9.08
CA PHE A 86 9.06 11.23 -9.01
C PHE A 86 8.80 12.73 -8.93
N PHE A 87 7.86 13.24 -9.74
CA PHE A 87 7.50 14.66 -9.71
C PHE A 87 6.97 15.08 -8.32
N PHE A 88 6.07 14.29 -7.73
CA PHE A 88 5.56 14.57 -6.38
C PHE A 88 6.58 14.31 -5.27
N SER A 89 7.59 13.46 -5.51
CA SER A 89 8.65 13.21 -4.53
C SER A 89 9.58 14.42 -4.34
N ILE A 90 9.78 15.26 -5.36
CA ILE A 90 10.63 16.46 -5.29
C ILE A 90 10.23 17.41 -4.14
N PRO A 91 8.98 17.93 -4.08
CA PRO A 91 8.60 18.83 -3.00
C PRO A 91 8.62 18.15 -1.62
N ILE A 92 8.31 16.86 -1.55
CA ILE A 92 8.39 16.07 -0.31
C ILE A 92 9.84 16.02 0.19
N ASP A 93 10.80 15.79 -0.70
CA ASP A 93 12.22 15.70 -0.36
C ASP A 93 12.81 17.04 0.05
N ILE A 94 12.47 18.12 -0.68
CA ILE A 94 12.87 19.49 -0.32
C ILE A 94 12.36 19.83 1.09
N TRP A 95 11.11 19.48 1.39
CA TRP A 95 10.52 19.68 2.71
C TRP A 95 11.22 18.83 3.78
N ALA A 96 11.43 17.53 3.54
CA ALA A 96 12.09 16.62 4.47
C ALA A 96 13.52 17.07 4.79
N PHE A 97 14.31 17.41 3.78
CA PHE A 97 15.65 18.01 3.97
C PHE A 97 15.58 19.37 4.68
N GLY A 98 14.54 20.16 4.46
CA GLY A 98 14.35 21.44 5.14
C GLY A 98 14.13 21.27 6.64
N VAL A 99 13.23 20.35 7.04
CA VAL A 99 12.94 20.06 8.45
C VAL A 99 14.17 19.47 9.14
N VAL A 100 14.78 18.45 8.54
CA VAL A 100 15.91 17.73 9.13
C VAL A 100 17.17 18.59 9.12
N GLY A 101 17.46 19.28 8.03
CA GLY A 101 18.63 20.16 7.91
C GLY A 101 18.62 21.29 8.93
N LYS A 102 17.46 21.93 9.15
CA LYS A 102 17.30 22.95 10.20
C LYS A 102 17.48 22.36 11.59
N THR A 103 16.86 21.21 11.88
CA THR A 103 17.04 20.50 13.17
C THR A 103 18.52 20.22 13.43
N TYR A 104 19.20 19.66 12.43
CA TYR A 104 20.59 19.21 12.56
C TYR A 104 21.56 20.38 12.73
N LEU A 105 21.41 21.44 11.92
CA LEU A 105 22.24 22.65 12.01
C LEU A 105 22.10 23.33 13.37
N LEU A 106 20.87 23.46 13.88
CA LEU A 106 20.60 24.12 15.15
C LEU A 106 21.03 23.26 16.34
N GLU A 107 20.57 22.02 16.42
CA GLU A 107 20.72 21.19 17.62
C GLU A 107 22.10 20.52 17.71
N ARG A 108 22.63 20.05 16.58
CA ARG A 108 23.90 19.31 16.54
C ARG A 108 25.08 20.23 16.26
N LEU A 109 24.95 21.15 15.31
CA LEU A 109 26.05 22.03 14.88
C LEU A 109 26.02 23.42 15.52
N ARG A 110 24.93 23.82 16.20
CA ARG A 110 24.75 25.16 16.80
C ARG A 110 25.01 26.31 15.81
N LYS A 111 24.56 26.10 14.58
CA LYS A 111 24.65 27.06 13.47
C LYS A 111 23.26 27.54 13.10
N GLU A 112 23.16 28.80 12.71
CA GLU A 112 21.93 29.33 12.12
C GLU A 112 21.70 28.69 10.75
N PRO A 113 20.54 28.05 10.51
CA PRO A 113 20.26 27.46 9.22
C PRO A 113 20.06 28.57 8.19
N PRO A 114 20.78 28.54 7.06
CA PRO A 114 20.52 29.46 5.96
C PRO A 114 19.06 29.41 5.47
N ASP A 115 18.60 30.52 4.88
CA ASP A 115 17.31 30.52 4.20
C ASP A 115 17.34 29.52 3.03
N GLY A 116 16.26 28.73 2.91
CA GLY A 116 16.17 27.71 1.86
C GLY A 116 17.09 26.50 2.02
N VAL A 117 17.59 26.19 3.22
CA VAL A 117 18.39 24.98 3.52
C VAL A 117 17.83 23.69 2.90
N GLY A 118 16.50 23.52 2.89
CA GLY A 118 15.88 22.33 2.28
C GLY A 118 16.18 22.19 0.79
N PHE A 119 16.02 23.27 0.02
CA PHE A 119 16.29 23.26 -1.41
C PHE A 119 17.79 23.13 -1.71
N THR A 120 18.64 23.83 -0.96
CA THR A 120 20.10 23.79 -1.19
C THR A 120 20.68 22.42 -0.86
N LEU A 121 20.24 21.78 0.24
CA LEU A 121 20.61 20.40 0.56
C LEU A 121 20.06 19.43 -0.47
N TRP A 122 18.79 19.57 -0.86
CA TRP A 122 18.17 18.68 -1.83
C TRP A 122 18.89 18.72 -3.17
N TRP A 123 19.05 19.89 -3.81
CA TRP A 123 19.66 19.97 -5.14
C TRP A 123 21.12 19.50 -5.14
N LYS A 124 21.92 19.92 -4.15
CA LYS A 124 23.32 19.46 -4.04
C LYS A 124 23.40 17.95 -3.83
N SER A 125 22.52 17.39 -3.01
CA SER A 125 22.48 15.94 -2.78
C SER A 125 21.97 15.19 -4.02
N ALA A 126 20.95 15.71 -4.69
CA ALA A 126 20.37 15.16 -5.91
C ALA A 126 21.42 15.13 -7.05
N VAL A 127 22.20 16.20 -7.23
CA VAL A 127 23.32 16.22 -8.19
C VAL A 127 24.41 15.22 -7.79
N ALA A 128 24.79 15.18 -6.51
CA ALA A 128 25.79 14.23 -6.03
C ALA A 128 25.36 12.78 -6.30
N GLY A 129 24.10 12.42 -6.03
CA GLY A 129 23.61 11.08 -6.33
C GLY A 129 23.29 10.82 -7.79
N ALA A 130 22.93 11.83 -8.57
CA ALA A 130 22.80 11.70 -10.03
C ALA A 130 24.10 11.23 -10.68
N LEU A 131 25.25 11.64 -10.12
CA LEU A 131 26.57 11.18 -10.54
C LEU A 131 26.98 9.88 -9.85
N PHE A 132 26.76 9.78 -8.53
CA PHE A 132 27.29 8.68 -7.73
C PHE A 132 26.49 7.39 -7.89
N LEU A 133 25.15 7.44 -7.89
CA LEU A 133 24.31 6.23 -7.93
C LEU A 133 24.44 5.41 -9.23
N PRO A 134 24.56 6.01 -10.44
CA PRO A 134 24.88 5.23 -11.64
C PRO A 134 26.23 4.52 -11.55
N ILE A 135 27.23 5.16 -10.95
CA ILE A 135 28.54 4.54 -10.70
C ILE A 135 28.40 3.37 -9.72
N VAL A 136 27.65 3.55 -8.63
CA VAL A 136 27.37 2.45 -7.68
C VAL A 136 26.65 1.31 -8.38
N TRP A 137 25.61 1.61 -9.17
CA TRP A 137 24.86 0.62 -9.93
C TRP A 137 25.79 -0.19 -10.84
N PHE A 138 26.64 0.49 -11.61
CA PHE A 138 27.59 -0.15 -12.51
C PHE A 138 28.59 -1.04 -11.76
N ILE A 139 29.25 -0.49 -10.73
CA ILE A 139 30.28 -1.23 -9.97
C ILE A 139 29.66 -2.44 -9.27
N VAL A 140 28.53 -2.27 -8.58
CA VAL A 140 27.89 -3.36 -7.84
C VAL A 140 27.37 -4.42 -8.81
N SER A 141 26.82 -4.05 -9.97
CA SER A 141 26.38 -5.01 -10.98
C SER A 141 27.57 -5.81 -11.53
N ALA A 142 28.66 -5.14 -11.92
CA ALA A 142 29.86 -5.80 -12.43
C ALA A 142 30.53 -6.72 -11.38
N VAL A 143 30.61 -6.27 -10.12
CA VAL A 143 31.12 -7.09 -9.01
C VAL A 143 30.20 -8.28 -8.77
N THR A 144 28.89 -8.11 -8.84
CA THR A 144 27.93 -9.21 -8.65
C THR A 144 28.10 -10.26 -9.75
N GLU A 145 28.18 -9.85 -11.02
CA GLU A 145 28.43 -10.76 -12.15
C GLU A 145 29.76 -11.50 -12.01
N THR A 146 30.82 -10.79 -11.59
CA THR A 146 32.14 -11.40 -11.36
C THR A 146 32.11 -12.35 -10.17
N ALA A 147 31.40 -12.01 -9.09
CA ALA A 147 31.27 -12.84 -7.91
C ALA A 147 30.45 -14.11 -8.19
N VAL A 148 29.39 -14.00 -9.01
CA VAL A 148 28.59 -15.14 -9.47
C VAL A 148 29.43 -16.08 -10.35
N SER A 149 30.19 -15.55 -11.31
CA SER A 149 31.05 -16.40 -12.16
C SER A 149 32.16 -17.07 -11.34
N THR A 150 32.71 -16.37 -10.34
CA THR A 150 33.71 -16.91 -9.42
C THR A 150 33.11 -17.93 -8.45
N SER A 151 31.88 -17.76 -7.97
CA SER A 151 31.22 -18.76 -7.11
C SER A 151 30.99 -20.07 -7.86
N HIS A 152 30.56 -19.98 -9.13
CA HIS A 152 30.42 -21.15 -9.99
C HIS A 152 31.75 -21.86 -10.24
N SER A 153 32.86 -21.13 -10.42
CA SER A 153 34.17 -21.74 -10.62
C SER A 153 34.72 -22.39 -9.35
N ILE A 154 34.54 -21.76 -8.18
CA ILE A 154 34.91 -22.31 -6.87
C ILE A 154 34.15 -23.60 -6.57
N ALA A 155 32.85 -23.65 -6.91
CA ALA A 155 32.04 -24.86 -6.74
C ALA A 155 32.52 -26.05 -7.60
N GLN A 156 33.31 -25.79 -8.65
CA GLN A 156 33.86 -26.82 -9.54
C GLN A 156 35.30 -27.24 -9.19
N VAL A 157 35.94 -26.59 -8.22
CA VAL A 157 37.30 -26.95 -7.78
C VAL A 157 37.30 -28.34 -7.14
N GLU A 158 38.28 -29.17 -7.52
CA GLU A 158 38.41 -30.60 -7.14
C GLU A 158 38.16 -30.88 -5.64
N SER A 159 38.61 -29.99 -4.75
CA SER A 159 38.49 -30.12 -3.29
C SER A 159 37.11 -29.77 -2.72
N LEU A 160 36.33 -28.94 -3.40
CA LEU A 160 34.97 -28.54 -3.02
C LEU A 160 33.91 -29.31 -3.80
N ARG A 161 34.29 -29.90 -4.94
CA ARG A 161 33.42 -30.70 -5.79
C ARG A 161 32.82 -31.88 -5.04
N SER A 162 33.59 -32.58 -4.22
CA SER A 162 33.07 -33.68 -3.38
C SER A 162 32.06 -33.22 -2.31
N LEU A 163 32.20 -31.99 -1.81
CA LEU A 163 31.27 -31.40 -0.85
C LEU A 163 29.98 -30.95 -1.55
N PHE A 164 30.09 -30.35 -2.74
CA PHE A 164 28.97 -29.81 -3.51
C PHE A 164 28.20 -30.84 -4.34
N ASP A 165 28.85 -31.89 -4.87
CA ASP A 165 28.20 -32.93 -5.71
C ASP A 165 27.69 -34.13 -4.90
N THR A 166 28.33 -34.51 -3.79
CA THR A 166 27.99 -35.74 -3.03
C THR A 166 27.45 -35.51 -1.62
N GLY A 167 27.58 -34.32 -1.04
CA GLY A 167 27.31 -34.08 0.39
C GLY A 167 26.12 -33.19 0.74
N LEU A 168 25.68 -32.30 -0.16
CA LEU A 168 24.74 -31.22 0.17
C LEU A 168 23.41 -31.31 -0.61
N PRO A 169 22.25 -31.14 0.05
CA PRO A 169 20.97 -30.95 -0.64
C PRO A 169 21.00 -29.72 -1.56
N VAL A 170 20.25 -29.76 -2.65
CA VAL A 170 20.18 -28.69 -3.67
C VAL A 170 19.91 -27.30 -3.04
N ALA A 171 19.06 -27.24 -2.02
CA ALA A 171 18.75 -25.99 -1.32
C ALA A 171 19.96 -25.38 -0.58
N GLU A 172 20.79 -26.21 0.07
CA GLU A 172 21.96 -25.73 0.82
C GLU A 172 23.07 -25.27 -0.13
N ARG A 173 23.21 -25.93 -1.28
CA ARG A 173 24.12 -25.50 -2.36
C ARG A 173 23.78 -24.11 -2.87
N ILE A 174 22.50 -23.87 -3.19
CA ILE A 174 22.04 -22.54 -3.64
C ILE A 174 22.23 -21.50 -2.53
N GLY A 175 21.93 -21.87 -1.28
CA GLY A 175 22.12 -20.97 -0.13
C GLY A 175 23.57 -20.55 0.08
N LEU A 176 24.51 -21.49 0.02
CA LEU A 176 25.95 -21.20 0.10
C LEU A 176 26.44 -20.34 -1.06
N GLU A 177 26.01 -20.66 -2.29
CA GLU A 177 26.36 -19.88 -3.47
C GLU A 177 25.88 -18.44 -3.34
N VAL A 178 24.61 -18.22 -3.00
CA VAL A 178 24.03 -16.90 -2.72
C VAL A 178 24.77 -16.17 -1.60
N THR A 179 25.20 -16.89 -0.57
CA THR A 179 25.94 -16.27 0.54
C THR A 179 27.33 -15.82 0.10
N ILE A 180 28.04 -16.62 -0.72
CA ILE A 180 29.39 -16.31 -1.19
C ILE A 180 29.37 -15.07 -2.09
N TRP A 181 28.61 -15.09 -3.19
CA TRP A 181 28.59 -13.93 -4.08
C TRP A 181 27.84 -12.74 -3.45
N GLY A 182 26.80 -13.01 -2.66
CA GLY A 182 26.00 -11.99 -1.99
C GLY A 182 26.78 -11.22 -0.93
N THR A 183 27.64 -11.86 -0.14
CA THR A 183 28.47 -11.17 0.87
C THR A 183 29.51 -10.26 0.22
N ILE A 184 30.12 -10.68 -0.89
CA ILE A 184 31.07 -9.85 -1.66
C ILE A 184 30.35 -8.63 -2.25
N ALA A 185 29.24 -8.84 -2.95
CA ALA A 185 28.44 -7.76 -3.53
C ALA A 185 27.93 -6.79 -2.46
N PHE A 186 27.45 -7.33 -1.33
CA PHE A 186 26.98 -6.54 -0.19
C PHE A 186 28.11 -5.73 0.45
N GLY A 187 29.30 -6.32 0.66
CA GLY A 187 30.46 -5.63 1.20
C GLY A 187 30.87 -4.44 0.33
N VAL A 188 30.94 -4.63 -0.99
CA VAL A 188 31.22 -3.54 -1.94
C VAL A 188 30.14 -2.47 -1.89
N LEU A 189 28.86 -2.85 -1.86
CA LEU A 189 27.75 -1.92 -1.73
C LEU A 189 27.87 -1.07 -0.45
N ILE A 190 28.19 -1.67 0.69
CA ILE A 190 28.34 -0.95 1.96
C ILE A 190 29.50 0.05 1.91
N VAL A 191 30.64 -0.32 1.34
CA VAL A 191 31.79 0.59 1.16
C VAL A 191 31.38 1.79 0.30
N LEU A 192 30.74 1.54 -0.84
CA LEU A 192 30.28 2.59 -1.74
C LEU A 192 29.21 3.48 -1.10
N LEU A 193 28.22 2.91 -0.40
CA LEU A 193 27.22 3.69 0.33
C LEU A 193 27.86 4.57 1.41
N THR A 194 28.88 4.08 2.11
CA THR A 194 29.63 4.86 3.10
C THR A 194 30.32 6.07 2.46
N ILE A 195 30.90 5.89 1.27
CA ILE A 195 31.50 7.00 0.49
C ILE A 195 30.41 8.00 0.06
N GLY A 196 29.27 7.51 -0.43
CA GLY A 196 28.14 8.37 -0.82
C GLY A 196 27.63 9.21 0.35
N VAL A 197 27.38 8.57 1.50
CA VAL A 197 26.95 9.25 2.74
C VAL A 197 28.00 10.26 3.21
N SER A 198 29.29 9.91 3.16
CA SER A 198 30.39 10.82 3.50
C SER A 198 30.41 12.05 2.60
N THR A 199 30.12 11.89 1.31
CA THR A 199 30.04 13.00 0.34
C THR A 199 28.92 13.96 0.70
N ILE A 200 27.74 13.46 1.05
CA ILE A 200 26.63 14.31 1.54
C ILE A 200 27.00 14.97 2.86
N GLY A 201 27.70 14.27 3.75
CA GLY A 201 28.24 14.85 4.97
C GLY A 201 29.14 16.05 4.74
N ARG A 202 30.03 15.98 3.74
CA ARG A 202 30.88 17.10 3.34
C ARG A 202 30.06 18.29 2.83
N ILE A 203 29.02 18.04 2.03
CA ILE A 203 28.10 19.08 1.57
C ILE A 203 27.45 19.82 2.75
N VAL A 204 27.02 19.08 3.78
CA VAL A 204 26.45 19.66 5.00
C VAL A 204 27.50 20.45 5.78
N CYS A 205 28.72 19.94 5.91
CA CYS A 205 29.83 20.67 6.54
C CYS A 205 30.12 22.00 5.84
N ASP A 206 30.15 22.02 4.51
CA ASP A 206 30.40 23.23 3.74
C ASP A 206 29.30 24.28 3.97
N ILE A 207 28.04 23.85 4.02
CA ILE A 207 26.90 24.73 4.34
C ILE A 207 27.00 25.25 5.78
N ALA A 208 27.37 24.39 6.73
CA ALA A 208 27.53 24.75 8.13
C ALA A 208 28.72 25.69 8.39
N ALA A 209 29.78 25.57 7.58
CA ALA A 209 30.95 26.44 7.64
C ALA A 209 30.60 27.87 7.21
N ALA A 210 29.75 28.03 6.20
CA ALA A 210 29.24 29.32 5.75
C ALA A 210 28.20 29.95 6.69
N ALA A 211 27.60 29.14 7.58
CA ALA A 211 26.56 29.60 8.50
C ALA A 211 27.12 30.31 9.74
N PRO A 212 26.49 31.40 10.21
CA PRO A 212 26.87 32.05 11.46
C PRO A 212 26.55 31.14 12.65
N LYS A 213 27.28 31.34 13.76
CA LYS A 213 27.00 30.63 15.01
C LYS A 213 25.65 31.09 15.56
N ALA A 214 24.86 30.15 16.07
CA ALA A 214 23.61 30.51 16.74
C ALA A 214 23.92 31.38 17.97
N PRO A 215 23.26 32.54 18.13
CA PRO A 215 23.51 33.48 19.22
C PRO A 215 22.91 33.00 20.55
N ASP A 216 21.93 32.10 20.50
CA ASP A 216 21.11 31.69 21.64
C ASP A 216 21.78 30.63 22.52
N ASP A 217 21.44 30.64 23.82
CA ASP A 217 21.75 29.52 24.72
C ASP A 217 20.90 28.28 24.37
N TYR A 218 21.34 27.10 24.78
CA TYR A 218 20.75 25.82 24.33
C TYR A 218 19.24 25.73 24.57
N GLN A 219 18.76 26.19 25.74
CA GLN A 219 17.34 26.16 26.06
C GLN A 219 16.52 27.14 25.19
N ALA A 220 17.05 28.34 24.93
CA ALA A 220 16.42 29.30 24.03
C ALA A 220 16.38 28.77 22.58
N LEU A 221 17.42 28.05 22.18
CA LEU A 221 17.51 27.42 20.86
C LEU A 221 16.49 26.29 20.67
N ILE A 222 16.24 25.47 21.70
CA ILE A 222 15.16 24.47 21.69
C ILE A 222 13.80 25.15 21.56
N VAL A 223 13.53 26.17 22.38
CA VAL A 223 12.24 26.89 22.34
C VAL A 223 12.01 27.51 20.96
N ARG A 224 13.03 28.17 20.39
CA ARG A 224 12.94 28.75 19.06
C ARG A 224 12.73 27.68 17.99
N TRP A 225 13.36 26.53 18.14
CA TRP A 225 13.18 25.39 17.25
C TRP A 225 11.78 24.78 17.33
N ASP A 226 11.21 24.66 18.52
CA ASP A 226 9.85 24.19 18.72
C ASP A 226 8.84 25.17 18.09
N LEU A 227 9.05 26.48 18.31
CA LEU A 227 8.27 27.54 17.67
C LEU A 227 8.41 27.55 16.14
N MET A 228 9.53 27.12 15.57
CA MET A 228 9.71 27.00 14.11
C MET A 228 8.88 25.87 13.48
N ARG A 229 8.46 24.87 14.26
CA ARG A 229 7.62 23.77 13.77
C ARG A 229 6.14 24.09 13.84
N VAL A 230 5.75 25.02 14.71
CA VAL A 230 4.38 25.49 14.78
C VAL A 230 4.09 26.32 13.52
N PRO A 231 3.08 25.96 12.71
CA PRO A 231 2.68 26.77 11.58
C PRO A 231 2.36 28.19 12.05
N ARG A 232 2.96 29.19 11.39
CA ARG A 232 2.72 30.61 11.70
C ARG A 232 1.23 30.97 11.61
N ASP A 233 0.51 30.26 10.77
CA ASP A 233 -0.94 30.32 10.64
C ASP A 233 -1.54 28.90 10.77
N GLN A 234 -1.99 28.58 11.99
CA GLN A 234 -2.59 27.29 12.32
C GLN A 234 -3.93 27.08 11.60
N GLY A 235 -4.68 28.15 11.33
CA GLY A 235 -5.96 28.10 10.63
C GLY A 235 -5.77 27.74 9.16
N LEU A 236 -4.81 28.37 8.49
CA LEU A 236 -4.43 28.03 7.12
C LEU A 236 -3.89 26.61 7.02
N PHE A 237 -3.07 26.18 7.98
CA PHE A 237 -2.55 24.81 8.03
C PHE A 237 -3.66 23.77 8.17
N LEU A 238 -4.58 23.97 9.12
CA LEU A 238 -5.73 23.07 9.31
C LEU A 238 -6.61 23.04 8.06
N THR A 239 -6.92 24.20 7.49
CA THR A 239 -7.73 24.31 6.27
C THR A 239 -7.05 23.60 5.09
N GLY A 240 -5.73 23.74 4.96
CA GLY A 240 -4.94 23.05 3.94
C GLY A 240 -4.97 21.53 4.12
N ILE A 241 -4.79 21.02 5.34
CA ILE A 241 -4.87 19.59 5.63
C ILE A 241 -6.27 19.06 5.36
N THR A 242 -7.30 19.72 5.88
CA THR A 242 -8.70 19.28 5.69
C THR A 242 -9.08 19.34 4.21
N GLY A 243 -8.72 20.41 3.50
CA GLY A 243 -8.99 20.54 2.07
C GLY A 243 -8.28 19.46 1.25
N THR A 244 -7.00 19.19 1.55
CA THR A 244 -6.24 18.11 0.91
C THR A 244 -6.86 16.75 1.23
N GLY A 245 -7.26 16.51 2.49
CA GLY A 245 -7.93 15.29 2.91
C GLY A 245 -9.24 15.06 2.17
N VAL A 246 -10.09 16.09 2.05
CA VAL A 246 -11.33 16.03 1.27
C VAL A 246 -11.04 15.72 -0.20
N LEU A 247 -10.04 16.37 -0.79
CA LEU A 247 -9.68 16.16 -2.19
C LEU A 247 -9.15 14.72 -2.42
N ILE A 248 -8.32 14.20 -1.51
CA ILE A 248 -7.88 12.79 -1.54
C ILE A 248 -9.08 11.85 -1.36
N CYS A 249 -10.02 12.15 -0.47
CA CYS A 249 -11.24 11.36 -0.32
C CYS A 249 -12.08 11.35 -1.61
N LEU A 250 -12.25 12.50 -2.26
CA LEU A 250 -12.97 12.60 -3.53
C LEU A 250 -12.25 11.83 -4.64
N LEU A 251 -10.92 11.94 -4.73
CA LEU A 251 -10.12 11.14 -5.66
C LEU A 251 -10.22 9.64 -5.37
N PHE A 252 -10.17 9.25 -4.10
CA PHE A 252 -10.35 7.87 -3.68
C PHE A 252 -11.73 7.34 -4.11
N TRP A 253 -12.79 8.12 -3.93
CA TRP A 253 -14.13 7.74 -4.39
C TRP A 253 -14.27 7.74 -5.92
N ALA A 254 -13.57 8.63 -6.62
CA ALA A 254 -13.60 8.71 -8.09
C ALA A 254 -12.77 7.60 -8.76
N VAL A 255 -11.73 7.10 -8.08
CA VAL A 255 -10.82 6.08 -8.62
C VAL A 255 -11.04 4.70 -8.01
N LEU A 256 -11.96 4.56 -7.04
CA LEU A 256 -12.41 3.24 -6.61
C LEU A 256 -12.82 2.47 -7.88
N PRO A 257 -12.12 1.38 -8.25
CA PRO A 257 -12.58 0.55 -9.34
C PRO A 257 -14.00 0.12 -9.01
N GLU A 258 -14.85 -0.05 -10.03
CA GLU A 258 -16.16 -0.71 -9.97
C GLU A 258 -15.99 -2.15 -9.42
N THR A 259 -15.69 -2.22 -8.13
CA THR A 259 -15.54 -3.42 -7.29
C THR A 259 -16.81 -3.61 -6.49
N THR A 260 -17.85 -2.81 -6.75
CA THR A 260 -19.20 -3.34 -6.70
C THR A 260 -19.24 -4.46 -7.73
N PRO A 261 -19.42 -5.73 -7.30
CA PRO A 261 -19.33 -6.86 -8.22
C PRO A 261 -20.39 -6.68 -9.30
N HIS A 262 -19.97 -6.26 -10.49
CA HIS A 262 -20.82 -6.38 -11.65
C HIS A 262 -20.98 -7.88 -11.90
N PRO A 263 -22.21 -8.41 -11.88
CA PRO A 263 -22.41 -9.83 -12.13
C PRO A 263 -21.78 -10.14 -13.49
N HIS A 264 -20.81 -11.04 -13.50
CA HIS A 264 -20.19 -11.54 -14.73
C HIS A 264 -21.30 -11.88 -15.73
N GLU A 265 -21.11 -11.60 -17.02
CA GLU A 265 -22.11 -11.91 -18.05
C GLU A 265 -22.56 -13.39 -18.02
N CYS A 266 -21.68 -14.27 -17.52
CA CYS A 266 -21.92 -15.70 -17.29
C CYS A 266 -22.94 -16.02 -16.18
N CYS A 267 -23.26 -15.07 -15.30
CA CYS A 267 -24.14 -15.25 -14.15
C CYS A 267 -25.15 -14.10 -14.07
N LYS A 268 -26.00 -13.94 -15.09
CA LYS A 268 -27.26 -13.20 -14.92
C LYS A 268 -28.04 -13.89 -13.80
N LYS A 269 -28.30 -13.18 -12.70
CA LYS A 269 -29.30 -13.64 -11.73
C LYS A 269 -30.57 -13.93 -12.52
N PRO A 270 -31.22 -15.09 -12.32
CA PRO A 270 -32.52 -15.32 -12.92
C PRO A 270 -33.43 -14.17 -12.51
N ASP A 271 -34.10 -13.56 -13.48
CA ASP A 271 -35.13 -12.55 -13.22
C ASP A 271 -36.23 -13.24 -12.40
N VAL A 272 -36.09 -13.16 -11.07
CA VAL A 272 -37.18 -13.45 -10.16
C VAL A 272 -38.18 -12.35 -10.43
N LYS A 273 -39.19 -12.66 -11.25
CA LYS A 273 -40.37 -11.80 -11.41
C LYS A 273 -40.81 -11.43 -10.01
N ALA A 274 -40.65 -10.15 -9.66
CA ALA A 274 -41.19 -9.62 -8.43
C ALA A 274 -42.65 -10.07 -8.36
N GLU A 275 -43.00 -10.76 -7.26
CA GLU A 275 -44.39 -11.12 -7.00
C GLU A 275 -45.21 -9.84 -7.15
N ALA A 276 -46.27 -9.90 -7.96
CA ALA A 276 -47.07 -8.73 -8.27
C ALA A 276 -47.49 -8.06 -6.95
N PRO A 277 -47.37 -6.72 -6.83
CA PRO A 277 -47.61 -6.03 -5.58
C PRO A 277 -48.96 -6.45 -5.03
N PHE A 278 -48.96 -7.00 -3.81
CA PHE A 278 -50.15 -7.49 -3.14
C PHE A 278 -51.15 -6.34 -3.06
N LYS A 279 -52.25 -6.45 -3.81
CA LYS A 279 -53.34 -5.45 -3.80
C LYS A 279 -54.39 -5.89 -2.78
N PRO A 280 -54.36 -5.36 -1.54
CA PRO A 280 -55.23 -5.81 -0.47
C PRO A 280 -56.72 -5.61 -0.80
N ILE A 281 -57.07 -4.64 -1.65
CA ILE A 281 -58.47 -4.36 -2.03
C ILE A 281 -59.03 -5.45 -2.95
N GLU A 282 -58.22 -5.96 -3.89
CA GLU A 282 -58.69 -7.01 -4.82
C GLU A 282 -58.86 -8.36 -4.09
N THR A 283 -58.00 -8.67 -3.12
CA THR A 283 -58.13 -9.87 -2.27
C THR A 283 -59.29 -9.75 -1.29
N LEU A 284 -59.57 -8.54 -0.77
CA LEU A 284 -60.73 -8.30 0.09
C LEU A 284 -62.04 -8.50 -0.68
N ASN A 285 -62.18 -7.91 -1.87
CA ASN A 285 -63.38 -8.06 -2.71
C ASN A 285 -63.60 -9.53 -3.11
N ARG A 286 -62.53 -10.27 -3.42
CA ARG A 286 -62.62 -11.70 -3.74
C ARG A 286 -63.08 -12.51 -2.52
N SER A 287 -62.59 -12.17 -1.33
CA SER A 287 -63.01 -12.81 -0.08
C SER A 287 -64.47 -12.51 0.24
N GLU A 288 -64.93 -11.27 0.02
CA GLU A 288 -66.32 -10.87 0.22
C GLU A 288 -67.27 -11.63 -0.72
N GLN A 289 -66.91 -11.77 -2.00
CA GLN A 289 -67.67 -12.59 -2.96
C GLN A 289 -67.72 -14.07 -2.55
N GLN A 290 -66.61 -14.61 -2.04
CA GLN A 290 -66.57 -15.99 -1.54
C GLN A 290 -67.43 -16.18 -0.29
N ILE A 291 -67.44 -15.21 0.62
CA ILE A 291 -68.32 -15.22 1.81
C ILE A 291 -69.79 -15.19 1.39
N GLY A 292 -70.17 -14.34 0.43
CA GLY A 292 -71.54 -14.32 -0.11
C GLY A 292 -71.94 -15.65 -0.77
N ALA A 293 -71.04 -16.26 -1.54
CA ALA A 293 -71.27 -17.56 -2.15
C ALA A 293 -71.35 -18.71 -1.12
N LEU A 294 -70.63 -18.60 -0.01
CA LEU A 294 -70.70 -19.56 1.09
C LEU A 294 -71.97 -19.35 1.92
N ALA A 295 -72.38 -18.13 2.20
CA ALA A 295 -73.61 -17.81 2.93
C ALA A 295 -74.84 -18.35 2.18
N THR A 296 -74.92 -18.15 0.87
CA THR A 296 -76.01 -18.71 0.04
C THR A 296 -76.00 -20.23 0.02
N LYS A 297 -74.83 -20.88 0.05
CA LYS A 297 -74.73 -22.33 0.19
C LYS A 297 -75.13 -22.82 1.57
N VAL A 298 -74.80 -22.10 2.64
CA VAL A 298 -75.22 -22.43 4.00
C VAL A 298 -76.73 -22.30 4.12
N GLU A 299 -77.34 -21.23 3.61
CA GLU A 299 -78.79 -21.05 3.62
C GLU A 299 -79.51 -22.14 2.79
N ALA A 300 -78.93 -22.53 1.64
CA ALA A 300 -79.45 -23.65 0.87
C ALA A 300 -79.30 -25.00 1.59
N LEU A 301 -78.22 -25.19 2.37
CA LEU A 301 -78.01 -26.38 3.19
C LEU A 301 -78.92 -26.41 4.42
N GLU A 302 -79.19 -25.27 5.06
CA GLU A 302 -80.16 -25.16 6.16
C GLU A 302 -81.58 -25.46 5.64
N GLN A 303 -81.97 -24.93 4.48
CA GLN A 303 -83.24 -25.30 3.85
C GLN A 303 -83.30 -26.78 3.43
N GLN A 304 -82.17 -27.41 3.12
CA GLN A 304 -82.11 -28.85 2.85
C GLN A 304 -82.14 -29.68 4.12
N ALA A 305 -81.52 -29.21 5.21
CA ALA A 305 -81.56 -29.82 6.53
C ALA A 305 -82.97 -29.74 7.13
N ASP A 306 -83.65 -28.59 7.05
CA ASP A 306 -85.06 -28.46 7.45
C ASP A 306 -85.97 -29.40 6.66
N ARG A 307 -85.68 -29.61 5.36
CA ARG A 307 -86.41 -30.58 4.50
C ARG A 307 -86.00 -32.05 4.73
N GLN A 308 -84.84 -32.30 5.34
CA GLN A 308 -84.33 -33.65 5.65
C GLN A 308 -84.70 -34.09 7.07
N ASP A 309 -84.77 -33.18 8.04
CA ASP A 309 -85.33 -33.43 9.38
C ASP A 309 -86.84 -33.74 9.32
N GLU A 310 -87.55 -33.23 8.31
CA GLU A 310 -88.91 -33.68 7.99
C GLU A 310 -88.97 -35.11 7.39
N LYS A 311 -87.87 -35.61 6.80
CA LYS A 311 -87.81 -36.93 6.14
C LYS A 311 -87.13 -38.04 6.96
N GLU A 312 -86.20 -37.75 7.87
CA GLU A 312 -85.49 -38.76 8.69
C GLU A 312 -86.23 -39.24 9.95
N LYS A 313 -87.44 -38.72 10.22
CA LYS A 313 -88.41 -39.46 11.06
C LYS A 313 -88.96 -40.74 10.41
N GLY A 314 -88.55 -41.07 9.18
CA GLY A 314 -88.99 -42.25 8.43
C GLY A 314 -87.88 -43.25 8.11
N LYS A 315 -87.70 -44.26 8.97
CA LYS A 315 -87.11 -45.60 8.70
C LYS A 315 -85.58 -45.73 8.57
N GLY A 316 -84.98 -46.28 9.63
CA GLY A 316 -83.69 -46.97 9.56
C GLY A 316 -83.80 -48.40 9.03
N LYS A 317 -82.65 -48.98 8.65
CA LYS A 317 -81.93 -50.06 9.38
C LYS A 317 -81.04 -50.89 8.43
N ALA A 318 -79.76 -51.02 8.81
CA ALA A 318 -78.80 -52.12 8.55
C ALA A 318 -78.36 -52.40 7.09
N ASP A 319 -77.19 -52.96 6.78
CA ASP A 319 -75.86 -53.17 7.39
C ASP A 319 -75.08 -53.96 6.31
N GLY A 320 -73.74 -53.89 6.28
CA GLY A 320 -72.91 -55.03 5.84
C GLY A 320 -72.10 -54.94 4.54
N GLY A 321 -70.77 -54.77 4.71
CA GLY A 321 -69.68 -55.54 4.06
C GLY A 321 -69.31 -55.21 2.60
N LYS A 322 -68.06 -55.32 2.12
CA LYS A 322 -66.83 -55.95 2.65
C LYS A 322 -65.65 -55.60 1.69
N THR A 323 -64.46 -55.31 2.26
CA THR A 323 -63.07 -55.78 1.92
C THR A 323 -62.57 -55.84 0.44
N ALA A 324 -61.29 -55.65 0.06
CA ALA A 324 -59.97 -55.46 0.66
C ALA A 324 -59.00 -55.06 -0.51
N ASN A 325 -57.90 -54.33 -0.33
CA ASN A 325 -56.59 -54.86 0.10
C ASN A 325 -55.63 -53.71 0.49
N ALA A 326 -54.96 -53.89 1.63
CA ALA A 326 -53.82 -53.12 2.17
C ALA A 326 -52.52 -53.44 1.39
N SER A 327 -51.33 -52.82 1.52
CA SER A 327 -50.62 -51.95 2.49
C SER A 327 -49.26 -51.62 1.82
N ALA A 328 -48.72 -50.40 1.84
CA ALA A 328 -47.83 -49.79 2.86
C ALA A 328 -46.51 -50.57 3.08
N VAL A 329 -45.29 -50.02 3.26
CA VAL A 329 -44.72 -49.01 4.20
C VAL A 329 -43.25 -48.77 3.72
N THR A 330 -42.50 -47.66 3.89
CA THR A 330 -41.74 -47.10 5.07
C THR A 330 -40.88 -45.93 4.52
N LYS A 331 -40.91 -44.66 4.97
CA LYS A 331 -40.34 -43.96 6.16
C LYS A 331 -38.83 -44.14 6.37
N PRO A 332 -38.10 -43.16 6.99
CA PRO A 332 -38.55 -42.06 7.86
C PRO A 332 -38.75 -40.70 7.19
#